data_AF-A0AAV5Y660-F1
#
_entry.id   AF-A0AAV5Y660-F1
#
_cell.length_a   1.000
_cell.length_b   1.000
_cell.length_c   1.000
_cell.angle_alpha   90.00
_cell.angle_beta   90.00
_cell.angle_gamma   90.00
#
_symmetry.space_group_name_H-M   'P 1'
#
loop_
_entity.id
_entity.type
_entity.pdbx_description
1 polymer ?
#
loop_
_entity_poly.entity_id
_entity_poly.type
_entity_poly.pdbx_seq_one_letter_code
_entity_poly.pdbx_strand_id
1 'polypeptide(L)'
;MSSALVRQIDRRRLTVSAIMPTKDRPAFLEVAVRALLAQTVPIDELIVVDQSRDDTGRRRVRALIAALPVGRRPRLDYVLDPSINGDAGPRNVGMDRANGDILLCCDDDVVADLRVVANLLTHYAVAPECAGLAPVITNYDLPGRLHRVHRWLFCRGPFHDERQPVYWHWRRYTGPTRVPVRMFTGAMMSFRRAVLDDLRHDPRYRDASIGEDIDLCWSLGRRGARLAIATDARIVHNRAPRPSVRPEQAQIAAWGFLYEKHLPKTLATRAALAWYITGIFVSASLCTIRGRNLAPLRSALAGLRALRSDHTHSSFLAPTEHSSARTS
;
A
#
# COMPACT_ATOMS: atom_id res chain seq x y z
N MET A 1 -1.60 -2.94 -47.44
CA MET A 1 -0.99 -1.87 -46.61
C MET A 1 -0.07 -2.54 -45.60
N SER A 2 1.21 -2.18 -45.65
CA SER A 2 2.37 -2.97 -45.22
C SER A 2 2.44 -3.27 -43.72
N SER A 3 2.90 -4.48 -43.38
CA SER A 3 3.28 -4.94 -42.03
C SER A 3 4.39 -4.12 -41.37
N ALA A 4 4.89 -3.08 -42.04
CA ALA A 4 5.76 -2.06 -41.50
C ALA A 4 5.04 -1.06 -40.57
N LEU A 5 3.73 -0.83 -40.72
CA LEU A 5 3.00 0.15 -39.88
C LEU A 5 2.75 -0.33 -38.44
N VAL A 6 2.85 -1.64 -38.17
CA VAL A 6 2.71 -2.20 -36.82
C VAL A 6 4.06 -2.24 -36.06
N ARG A 7 5.18 -2.01 -36.76
CA ARG A 7 6.54 -2.01 -36.16
C ARG A 7 7.02 -0.65 -35.66
N GLN A 8 6.17 0.37 -35.71
CA GLN A 8 6.53 1.76 -35.41
C GLN A 8 5.64 2.37 -34.34
N ILE A 9 5.18 1.58 -33.36
CA ILE A 9 4.86 2.14 -32.04
C ILE A 9 6.20 2.55 -31.45
N ASP A 10 6.45 3.85 -31.47
CA ASP A 10 7.52 4.54 -30.78
C ASP A 10 7.88 3.80 -29.48
N ARG A 11 9.06 3.17 -29.45
CA ARG A 11 9.58 2.41 -28.28
C ARG A 11 10.00 3.40 -27.19
N ARG A 12 9.11 4.33 -26.85
CA ARG A 12 9.35 5.28 -25.78
C ARG A 12 9.37 4.48 -24.48
N ARG A 13 10.50 4.56 -23.79
CA ARG A 13 10.67 4.01 -22.44
C ARG A 13 9.55 4.58 -21.55
N LEU A 14 8.83 3.70 -20.85
CA LEU A 14 7.86 4.10 -19.83
C LEU A 14 8.57 4.94 -18.75
N THR A 15 8.06 6.15 -18.54
CA THR A 15 8.54 7.07 -17.52
C THR A 15 7.96 6.74 -16.14
N VAL A 16 8.72 7.02 -15.07
CA VAL A 16 8.36 6.66 -13.69
C VAL A 16 8.33 7.90 -12.81
N SER A 17 7.18 8.15 -12.20
CA SER A 17 7.03 9.10 -11.09
C SER A 17 7.02 8.33 -9.77
N ALA A 18 8.08 8.46 -8.99
CA ALA A 18 8.13 7.93 -7.62
C ALA A 18 7.43 8.89 -6.67
N ILE A 19 6.47 8.38 -5.89
CA ILE A 19 5.69 9.14 -4.93
C ILE A 19 6.02 8.62 -3.53
N MET A 20 6.50 9.49 -2.65
CA MET A 20 6.95 9.12 -1.32
C MET A 20 6.27 9.99 -0.24
N PRO A 21 5.28 9.45 0.49
CA PRO A 21 4.75 10.10 1.68
C PRO A 21 5.75 9.96 2.83
N THR A 22 5.90 11.02 3.63
CA THR A 22 6.73 10.97 4.85
C THR A 22 6.19 11.91 5.92
N LYS A 23 6.53 11.63 7.17
CA LYS A 23 6.17 12.43 8.34
C LYS A 23 7.13 12.16 9.48
N ASP A 24 7.81 13.19 9.95
CA ASP A 24 8.73 13.21 11.10
C ASP A 24 9.80 12.09 11.04
N ARG A 25 10.21 11.69 9.82
CA ARG A 25 11.10 10.53 9.57
C ARG A 25 12.25 10.84 8.58
N PRO A 26 13.01 11.93 8.77
CA PRO A 26 14.03 12.34 7.80
C PRO A 26 15.15 11.30 7.57
N ALA A 27 15.47 10.47 8.56
CA ALA A 27 16.48 9.42 8.42
C ALA A 27 16.01 8.24 7.55
N PHE A 28 14.77 7.79 7.75
CA PHE A 28 14.15 6.76 6.91
C PHE A 28 14.01 7.27 5.46
N LEU A 29 13.45 8.47 5.30
CA LEU A 29 13.33 9.15 4.01
C LEU A 29 14.65 9.19 3.24
N GLU A 30 15.75 9.58 3.91
CA GLU A 30 17.06 9.66 3.28
C GLU A 30 17.53 8.30 2.74
N VAL A 31 17.35 7.23 3.52
CA VAL A 31 17.74 5.87 3.12
C VAL A 31 16.90 5.38 1.95
N ALA A 32 15.57 5.57 2.00
CA ALA A 32 14.66 5.15 0.94
C ALA A 32 14.90 5.91 -0.37
N VAL A 33 15.06 7.24 -0.30
CA VAL A 33 15.38 8.06 -1.48
C VAL A 33 16.73 7.67 -2.06
N ARG A 34 17.76 7.42 -1.24
CA ARG A 34 19.06 6.95 -1.72
C ARG A 34 18.95 5.64 -2.50
N ALA A 35 18.14 4.69 -2.03
CA ALA A 35 17.89 3.43 -2.73
C ALA A 35 17.15 3.61 -4.07
N LEU A 36 16.19 4.55 -4.13
CA LEU A 36 15.48 4.89 -5.38
C LEU A 36 16.37 5.63 -6.40
N LEU A 37 17.28 6.49 -5.94
CA LEU A 37 18.22 7.20 -6.81
C LEU A 37 19.33 6.28 -7.36
N ALA A 38 19.63 5.18 -6.66
CA ALA A 38 20.63 4.19 -7.05
C ALA A 38 20.13 3.17 -8.09
N GLN A 39 18.87 3.26 -8.53
CA GLN A 39 18.28 2.30 -9.47
C GLN A 39 19.07 2.23 -10.79
N THR A 40 19.28 1.03 -11.32
CA THR A 40 19.99 0.83 -12.60
C THR A 40 19.33 1.59 -13.75
N VAL A 41 18.00 1.65 -13.72
CA VAL A 41 17.18 2.54 -14.54
C VAL A 41 16.70 3.72 -13.68
N PRO A 42 17.08 4.97 -13.98
CA PRO A 42 16.73 6.12 -13.14
C PRO A 42 15.24 6.41 -13.18
N ILE A 43 14.65 6.79 -12.05
CA ILE A 43 13.30 7.39 -12.04
C ILE A 43 13.34 8.77 -12.71
N ASP A 44 12.23 9.17 -13.33
CA ASP A 44 12.17 10.43 -14.10
C ASP A 44 11.67 11.58 -13.22
N GLU A 45 10.79 11.29 -12.26
CA GLU A 45 10.24 12.24 -11.30
C GLU A 45 10.26 11.65 -9.89
N LEU A 46 10.64 12.45 -8.91
CA LEU A 46 10.54 12.14 -7.49
C LEU A 46 9.64 13.19 -6.82
N ILE A 47 8.51 12.73 -6.29
CA ILE A 47 7.53 13.53 -5.59
C ILE A 47 7.56 13.11 -4.13
N VAL A 48 8.04 14.00 -3.26
CA VAL A 48 8.00 13.78 -1.81
C VAL A 48 6.91 14.65 -1.23
N VAL A 49 5.98 14.02 -0.51
CA VAL A 49 4.92 14.73 0.22
C VAL A 49 5.19 14.55 1.71
N ASP A 50 5.77 15.58 2.30
CA ASP A 50 6.22 15.64 3.67
C ASP A 50 5.20 16.38 4.55
N GLN A 51 4.68 15.67 5.55
CA GLN A 51 3.72 16.19 6.53
C GLN A 51 4.43 16.72 7.80
N SER A 52 5.76 16.70 7.83
CA SER A 52 6.57 17.20 8.95
C SER A 52 6.44 18.72 9.08
N ARG A 53 6.72 19.24 10.28
CA ARG A 53 6.71 20.69 10.53
C ARG A 53 7.98 21.40 10.10
N ASP A 54 9.08 20.68 9.99
CA ASP A 54 10.38 21.22 9.59
C ASP A 54 10.84 20.70 8.22
N ASP A 55 11.84 21.36 7.64
CA ASP A 55 12.35 21.10 6.30
C ASP A 55 13.60 20.19 6.28
N THR A 56 13.88 19.45 7.36
CA THR A 56 15.05 18.56 7.45
C THR A 56 15.02 17.49 6.37
N GLY A 57 13.86 16.89 6.12
CA GLY A 57 13.68 15.92 5.04
C GLY A 57 14.02 16.53 3.68
N ARG A 58 13.52 17.74 3.41
CA ARG A 58 13.75 18.48 2.16
C ARG A 58 15.24 18.74 1.91
N ARG A 59 15.97 19.19 2.93
CA ARG A 59 17.42 19.44 2.81
C ARG A 59 18.19 18.16 2.46
N ARG A 60 17.89 17.06 3.14
CA ARG A 60 18.53 15.75 2.90
C ARG A 60 18.26 15.25 1.48
N VAL A 61 17.01 15.28 1.03
CA VAL A 61 16.64 14.85 -0.34
C VAL A 61 17.32 15.70 -1.40
N ARG A 62 17.34 17.03 -1.24
CA ARG A 62 18.04 17.94 -2.16
C ARG A 62 19.54 17.66 -2.24
N ALA A 63 20.19 17.39 -1.11
CA ALA A 63 21.61 17.03 -1.08
C ALA A 63 21.90 15.73 -1.84
N LEU A 64 21.04 14.70 -1.68
CA LEU A 64 21.16 13.45 -2.43
C LEU A 64 21.06 13.66 -3.94
N ILE A 65 20.09 14.47 -4.39
CA ILE A 65 19.90 14.75 -5.82
C ILE A 65 21.05 15.59 -6.38
N ALA A 66 21.54 16.58 -5.62
CA ALA A 66 22.68 17.41 -6.02
C ALA A 66 23.97 16.60 -6.19
N ALA A 67 24.13 15.50 -5.43
CA ALA A 67 25.27 14.60 -5.55
C ALA A 67 25.23 13.68 -6.78
N LEU A 68 24.09 13.57 -7.49
CA LEU A 68 23.98 12.73 -8.68
C LEU A 68 24.57 13.41 -9.93
N PRO A 69 25.07 12.62 -10.90
CA PRO A 69 25.35 13.11 -12.25
C PRO A 69 24.11 13.73 -12.88
N VAL A 70 24.26 14.85 -13.60
CA VAL A 70 23.15 15.65 -14.16
C VAL A 70 22.16 14.78 -14.95
N GLY A 71 22.64 13.88 -15.81
CA GLY A 71 21.79 13.00 -16.63
C GLY A 71 21.05 11.89 -15.85
N ARG A 72 21.26 11.78 -14.53
CA ARG A 72 20.57 10.81 -13.66
C ARG A 72 19.68 11.48 -12.61
N ARG A 73 19.61 12.81 -12.59
CA ARG A 73 18.78 13.54 -11.62
C ARG A 73 17.31 13.46 -12.05
N PRO A 74 16.40 12.92 -11.21
CA PRO A 74 14.98 13.08 -11.48
C PRO A 74 14.57 14.54 -11.31
N ARG A 75 13.45 14.91 -11.92
CA ARG A 75 12.73 16.13 -11.50
C ARG A 75 12.27 15.94 -10.06
N LEU A 76 12.71 16.82 -9.16
CA LEU A 76 12.24 16.83 -7.77
C LEU A 76 11.01 17.75 -7.64
N ASP A 77 9.93 17.21 -7.11
CA ASP A 77 8.83 17.98 -6.52
C ASP A 77 8.75 17.65 -5.03
N TYR A 78 8.87 18.65 -4.17
CA TYR A 78 8.91 18.46 -2.72
C TYR A 78 7.84 19.33 -2.04
N VAL A 79 6.72 18.70 -1.70
CA VAL A 79 5.62 19.32 -0.97
C VAL A 79 5.89 19.16 0.51
N LEU A 80 6.05 20.28 1.22
CA LEU A 80 6.10 20.31 2.69
C LEU A 80 4.81 20.97 3.15
N ASP A 81 3.88 20.18 3.65
CA ASP A 81 2.56 20.66 4.04
C ASP A 81 2.03 19.82 5.22
N PRO A 82 2.15 20.35 6.46
CA PRO A 82 1.63 19.70 7.66
C PRO A 82 0.10 19.60 7.72
N SER A 83 -0.63 20.28 6.84
CA SER A 83 -2.10 20.20 6.78
C SER A 83 -2.57 18.92 6.08
N ILE A 84 -1.73 18.32 5.23
CA ILE A 84 -1.95 16.98 4.69
C ILE A 84 -1.79 15.99 5.85
N ASN A 85 -2.76 15.07 5.99
CA ASN A 85 -2.73 14.08 7.06
C ASN A 85 -2.90 12.65 6.51
N GLY A 86 -2.07 11.76 7.03
CA GLY A 86 -2.26 10.32 7.04
C GLY A 86 -1.45 9.62 5.98
N ASP A 87 -1.79 8.36 5.70
CA ASP A 87 -1.12 7.59 4.65
C ASP A 87 -1.76 7.83 3.26
N ALA A 88 -3.08 8.03 3.21
CA ALA A 88 -3.84 8.20 1.97
C ALA A 88 -3.72 9.61 1.34
N GLY A 89 -3.88 10.65 2.15
CA GLY A 89 -3.80 12.06 1.73
C GLY A 89 -2.53 12.41 0.94
N PRO A 90 -1.32 12.17 1.45
CA PRO A 90 -0.09 12.50 0.74
C PRO A 90 0.10 11.69 -0.55
N ARG A 91 -0.40 10.45 -0.61
CA ARG A 91 -0.38 9.66 -1.85
C ARG A 91 -1.28 10.27 -2.92
N ASN A 92 -2.48 10.73 -2.54
CA ASN A 92 -3.38 11.42 -3.47
C ASN A 92 -2.72 12.68 -4.03
N VAL A 93 -2.15 13.52 -3.16
CA VAL A 93 -1.41 14.73 -3.58
C VAL A 93 -0.25 14.37 -4.51
N GLY A 94 0.48 13.30 -4.20
CA GLY A 94 1.56 12.83 -5.07
C GLY A 94 1.05 12.32 -6.43
N MET A 95 -0.07 11.59 -6.44
CA MET A 95 -0.69 11.09 -7.67
C MET A 95 -1.19 12.21 -8.58
N ASP A 96 -1.76 13.28 -8.00
CA ASP A 96 -2.25 14.45 -8.75
C ASP A 96 -1.13 15.25 -9.41
N ARG A 97 0.09 15.18 -8.84
CA ARG A 97 1.25 15.94 -9.32
C ARG A 97 2.10 15.15 -10.31
N ALA A 98 1.88 13.84 -10.40
CA ALA A 98 2.72 12.94 -11.14
C ALA A 98 2.41 12.90 -12.64
N ASN A 99 3.47 12.92 -13.45
CA ASN A 99 3.36 12.98 -14.91
C ASN A 99 3.81 11.71 -15.64
N GLY A 100 4.47 10.79 -14.93
CA GLY A 100 5.03 9.57 -15.49
C GLY A 100 3.98 8.58 -16.00
N ASP A 101 4.37 7.69 -16.89
CA ASP A 101 3.52 6.60 -17.38
C ASP A 101 3.18 5.59 -16.27
N ILE A 102 4.13 5.40 -15.34
CA ILE A 102 4.00 4.56 -14.15
C ILE A 102 4.10 5.43 -12.90
N LEU A 103 3.10 5.31 -12.03
CA LEU A 103 3.13 5.86 -10.67
C LEU A 103 3.67 4.80 -9.73
N LEU A 104 4.81 5.07 -9.10
CA LEU A 104 5.47 4.19 -8.12
C LEU A 104 5.34 4.78 -6.72
N CYS A 105 4.33 4.35 -5.98
CA CYS A 105 4.17 4.71 -4.58
C CYS A 105 5.14 3.89 -3.73
N CYS A 106 5.96 4.54 -2.90
CA CYS A 106 6.97 3.91 -2.05
C CYS A 106 6.97 4.56 -0.66
N ASP A 107 6.91 3.77 0.40
CA ASP A 107 7.05 4.27 1.77
C ASP A 107 8.50 4.67 2.05
N ASP A 108 8.68 5.61 2.99
CA ASP A 108 9.98 6.11 3.42
C ASP A 108 10.80 5.09 4.23
N ASP A 109 10.21 3.94 4.61
CA ASP A 109 10.87 2.85 5.34
C ASP A 109 11.15 1.61 4.46
N VAL A 110 11.13 1.80 3.14
CA VAL A 110 11.47 0.78 2.14
C VAL A 110 12.87 0.99 1.59
N VAL A 111 13.63 -0.10 1.50
CA VAL A 111 14.90 -0.16 0.77
C VAL A 111 14.70 -1.01 -0.48
N ALA A 112 14.78 -0.37 -1.64
CA ALA A 112 14.62 -1.03 -2.94
C ALA A 112 15.93 -1.68 -3.41
N ASP A 113 15.85 -2.91 -3.93
CA ASP A 113 16.97 -3.50 -4.69
C ASP A 113 17.29 -2.66 -5.94
N LEU A 114 18.55 -2.64 -6.36
CA LEU A 114 19.05 -1.80 -7.46
C LEU A 114 18.33 -2.02 -8.80
N ARG A 115 17.66 -3.16 -8.99
CA ARG A 115 16.98 -3.51 -10.23
C ARG A 115 15.45 -3.46 -10.13
N VAL A 116 14.87 -3.03 -9.01
CA VAL A 116 13.40 -3.02 -8.83
C VAL A 116 12.69 -2.29 -9.95
N VAL A 117 13.09 -1.05 -10.24
CA VAL A 117 12.46 -0.24 -11.29
C VAL A 117 12.62 -0.90 -12.66
N ALA A 118 13.82 -1.39 -12.98
CA ALA A 118 14.09 -2.06 -14.25
C ALA A 118 13.23 -3.34 -14.43
N ASN A 119 13.09 -4.14 -13.37
CA ASN A 119 12.32 -5.38 -13.39
C ASN A 119 10.81 -5.09 -13.50
N LEU A 120 10.30 -4.11 -12.76
CA LEU A 120 8.90 -3.65 -12.89
C LEU A 120 8.60 -3.17 -14.33
N LEU A 121 9.47 -2.34 -14.90
CA LEU A 121 9.29 -1.85 -16.28
C LEU A 121 9.35 -2.97 -17.32
N THR A 122 10.23 -3.95 -17.12
CA THR A 122 10.30 -5.16 -17.96
C THR A 122 8.98 -5.92 -17.92
N HIS A 123 8.40 -6.09 -16.72
CA HIS A 123 7.11 -6.72 -16.58
C HIS A 123 5.98 -5.92 -17.24
N TYR A 124 5.94 -4.59 -17.11
CA TYR A 124 4.96 -3.76 -17.81
C TYR A 124 5.10 -3.83 -19.33
N ALA A 125 6.30 -4.00 -19.86
CA ALA A 125 6.54 -4.09 -21.30
C ALA A 125 5.98 -5.39 -21.90
N VAL A 126 6.08 -6.52 -21.17
CA VAL A 126 5.63 -7.83 -21.66
C VAL A 126 4.21 -8.21 -21.22
N ALA A 127 3.64 -7.47 -20.27
CA ALA A 127 2.28 -7.67 -19.76
C ALA A 127 1.48 -6.35 -19.83
N PRO A 128 1.08 -5.91 -21.05
CA PRO A 128 0.29 -4.69 -21.22
C PRO A 128 -1.04 -4.73 -20.45
N GLU A 129 -1.60 -5.91 -20.21
CA GLU A 129 -2.82 -6.15 -19.44
C GLU A 129 -2.67 -5.95 -17.93
N CYS A 130 -1.44 -5.95 -17.40
CA CYS A 130 -1.20 -5.65 -16.00
C CYS A 130 -1.36 -4.15 -15.76
N ALA A 131 -2.37 -3.81 -14.96
CA ALA A 131 -2.68 -2.46 -14.54
C ALA A 131 -1.75 -1.98 -13.42
N GLY A 132 -1.33 -2.92 -12.56
CA GLY A 132 -0.42 -2.64 -11.45
C GLY A 132 0.48 -3.81 -11.13
N LEU A 133 1.65 -3.48 -10.58
CA LEU A 133 2.67 -4.42 -10.14
C LEU A 133 3.24 -3.98 -8.80
N ALA A 134 3.42 -4.92 -7.89
CA ALA A 134 4.18 -4.71 -6.65
C ALA A 134 5.44 -5.57 -6.64
N PRO A 135 6.55 -5.11 -6.06
CA PRO A 135 7.69 -5.97 -5.77
C PRO A 135 7.34 -6.99 -4.67
N VAL A 136 8.18 -8.02 -4.55
CA VAL A 136 8.16 -8.96 -3.43
C VAL A 136 8.95 -8.40 -2.24
N ILE A 137 8.37 -8.50 -1.04
CA ILE A 137 9.06 -8.17 0.21
C ILE A 137 9.89 -9.39 0.66
N THR A 138 11.18 -9.16 0.93
CA THR A 138 12.15 -10.24 1.15
C THR A 138 12.49 -10.51 2.61
N ASN A 139 12.13 -9.60 3.52
CA ASN A 139 12.40 -9.68 4.96
C ASN A 139 11.17 -10.04 5.81
N TYR A 140 10.15 -10.66 5.21
CA TYR A 140 8.98 -11.14 5.93
C TYR A 140 9.14 -12.62 6.27
N ASP A 141 9.30 -12.92 7.55
CA ASP A 141 9.47 -14.28 8.03
C ASP A 141 8.19 -15.10 7.94
N LEU A 142 8.36 -16.41 7.74
CA LEU A 142 7.28 -17.37 7.83
C LEU A 142 6.76 -17.40 9.28
N PRO A 143 5.49 -17.00 9.54
CA PRO A 143 4.97 -16.98 10.89
C PRO A 143 4.81 -18.41 11.43
N GLY A 144 4.78 -18.57 12.76
CA GLY A 144 4.62 -19.87 13.42
C GLY A 144 3.37 -20.63 12.98
N ARG A 145 3.40 -21.97 13.10
CA ARG A 145 2.32 -22.86 12.62
C ARG A 145 0.94 -22.47 13.14
N LEU A 146 0.81 -22.12 14.42
CA LEU A 146 -0.45 -21.73 15.04
C LEU A 146 -1.07 -20.49 14.37
N HIS A 147 -0.26 -19.47 14.07
CA HIS A 147 -0.73 -18.26 13.38
C HIS A 147 -1.21 -18.59 11.97
N ARG A 148 -0.50 -19.48 11.24
CA ARG A 148 -0.92 -19.89 9.90
C ARG A 148 -2.22 -20.69 9.92
N VAL A 149 -2.39 -21.60 10.88
CA VAL A 149 -3.64 -22.35 11.06
C VAL A 149 -4.79 -21.42 11.40
N HIS A 150 -4.58 -20.46 12.30
CA HIS A 150 -5.58 -19.45 12.65
C HIS A 150 -6.01 -18.65 11.41
N ARG A 151 -5.06 -18.14 10.61
CA ARG A 151 -5.38 -17.41 9.37
C ARG A 151 -6.07 -18.31 8.35
N TRP A 152 -5.61 -19.53 8.16
CA TRP A 152 -6.27 -20.48 7.25
C TRP A 152 -7.72 -20.74 7.66
N LEU A 153 -7.98 -20.87 8.96
CA LEU A 153 -9.31 -21.12 9.50
C LEU A 153 -10.23 -19.90 9.38
N PHE A 154 -9.79 -18.72 9.84
CA PHE A 154 -10.65 -17.54 10.01
C PHE A 154 -10.60 -16.52 8.87
N CYS A 155 -9.51 -16.44 8.12
CA CYS A 155 -9.38 -15.53 6.97
C CYS A 155 -9.82 -16.25 5.68
N ARG A 156 -11.14 -16.36 5.50
CA ARG A 156 -11.77 -17.05 4.36
C ARG A 156 -12.32 -16.07 3.33
N GLY A 157 -12.40 -16.55 2.08
CA GLY A 157 -12.97 -15.78 0.97
C GLY A 157 -12.26 -14.43 0.79
N PRO A 158 -12.99 -13.30 0.73
CA PRO A 158 -12.39 -11.98 0.53
C PRO A 158 -11.34 -11.56 1.56
N PHE A 159 -11.44 -12.09 2.80
CA PHE A 159 -10.55 -11.78 3.93
C PHE A 159 -9.24 -12.58 3.91
N HIS A 160 -9.10 -13.54 2.98
CA HIS A 160 -7.83 -14.21 2.75
C HIS A 160 -6.83 -13.25 2.11
N ASP A 161 -5.58 -13.29 2.54
CA ASP A 161 -4.49 -12.44 2.02
C ASP A 161 -3.49 -13.31 1.26
N GLU A 162 -3.67 -13.38 -0.07
CA GLU A 162 -2.84 -14.18 -0.97
C GLU A 162 -1.41 -13.66 -1.13
N ARG A 163 -1.09 -12.44 -0.68
CA ARG A 163 0.26 -11.87 -0.80
C ARG A 163 1.25 -12.57 0.13
N GLN A 164 0.77 -12.98 1.29
CA GLN A 164 1.62 -13.41 2.41
C GLN A 164 2.45 -14.66 2.09
N PRO A 165 1.88 -15.73 1.50
CA PRO A 165 2.69 -16.87 1.06
C PRO A 165 3.77 -16.50 0.04
N VAL A 166 3.52 -15.50 -0.83
CA VAL A 166 4.51 -15.02 -1.81
C VAL A 166 5.71 -14.41 -1.08
N TYR A 167 5.47 -13.59 -0.05
CA TYR A 167 6.54 -13.00 0.76
C TYR A 167 7.30 -14.05 1.58
N TRP A 168 6.61 -14.95 2.28
CA TRP A 168 7.27 -15.98 3.11
C TRP A 168 8.10 -16.98 2.32
N HIS A 169 7.74 -17.18 1.04
CA HIS A 169 8.37 -18.16 0.18
C HIS A 169 9.00 -17.52 -1.07
N TRP A 170 9.39 -16.25 -0.98
CA TRP A 170 9.93 -15.50 -2.12
C TRP A 170 11.12 -16.20 -2.80
N ARG A 171 11.93 -16.93 -2.02
CA ARG A 171 13.08 -17.70 -2.51
C ARG A 171 12.72 -18.86 -3.44
N ARG A 172 11.44 -19.29 -3.49
CA ARG A 172 10.98 -20.34 -4.42
C ARG A 172 10.88 -19.87 -5.86
N TYR A 173 10.81 -18.55 -6.09
CA TYR A 173 10.75 -17.98 -7.42
C TYR A 173 12.18 -17.75 -7.94
N THR A 174 12.64 -18.63 -8.82
CA THR A 174 14.00 -18.59 -9.39
C THR A 174 14.12 -17.71 -10.63
N GLY A 175 12.99 -17.27 -11.21
CA GLY A 175 12.96 -16.39 -12.37
C GLY A 175 11.83 -15.35 -12.33
N PRO A 176 11.77 -14.45 -13.32
CA PRO A 176 10.78 -13.38 -13.40
C PRO A 176 9.35 -13.95 -13.50
N THR A 177 8.62 -13.90 -12.39
CA THR A 177 7.26 -14.44 -12.29
C THR A 177 6.31 -13.34 -11.85
N ARG A 178 5.11 -13.32 -12.46
CA ARG A 178 4.00 -12.48 -12.02
C ARG A 178 3.01 -13.36 -11.27
N VAL A 179 2.90 -13.17 -9.96
CA VAL A 179 1.92 -13.88 -9.13
C VAL A 179 0.67 -13.01 -9.04
N PRO A 180 -0.49 -13.42 -9.62
CA PRO A 180 -1.70 -12.64 -9.55
C PRO A 180 -2.17 -12.44 -8.11
N VAL A 181 -2.57 -11.22 -7.77
CA VAL A 181 -3.10 -10.85 -6.46
C VAL A 181 -4.25 -9.86 -6.63
N ARG A 182 -5.13 -9.72 -5.64
CA ARG A 182 -6.22 -8.73 -5.63
C ARG A 182 -5.84 -7.45 -4.90
N MET A 183 -4.72 -7.45 -4.20
CA MET A 183 -4.29 -6.35 -3.36
C MET A 183 -2.76 -6.29 -3.28
N PHE A 184 -2.25 -5.08 -3.05
CA PHE A 184 -0.85 -4.81 -2.75
C PHE A 184 -0.68 -4.33 -1.33
N THR A 185 0.56 -4.29 -0.87
CA THR A 185 0.97 -3.62 0.36
C THR A 185 1.41 -2.20 0.04
N GLY A 186 1.08 -1.23 0.90
CA GLY A 186 1.48 0.17 0.76
C GLY A 186 2.99 0.42 0.73
N ALA A 187 3.81 -0.56 1.15
CA ALA A 187 5.27 -0.44 1.21
C ALA A 187 5.86 0.00 -0.14
N MET A 188 5.51 -0.72 -1.22
CA MET A 188 5.78 -0.27 -2.57
C MET A 188 4.73 -0.87 -3.51
N MET A 189 4.09 -0.02 -4.30
CA MET A 189 3.12 -0.41 -5.30
C MET A 189 3.27 0.48 -6.53
N SER A 190 3.16 -0.11 -7.71
CA SER A 190 3.19 0.62 -8.96
C SER A 190 1.94 0.38 -9.78
N PHE A 191 1.52 1.40 -10.51
CA PHE A 191 0.37 1.34 -11.39
C PHE A 191 0.65 2.11 -12.67
N ARG A 192 0.02 1.70 -13.78
CA ARG A 192 -0.09 2.57 -14.95
C ARG A 192 -0.90 3.79 -14.56
N ARG A 193 -0.40 5.00 -14.84
CA ARG A 193 -1.12 6.23 -14.53
C ARG A 193 -2.51 6.25 -15.17
N ALA A 194 -2.62 5.74 -16.40
CA ALA A 194 -3.89 5.68 -17.14
C ALA A 194 -4.99 4.85 -16.45
N VAL A 195 -4.66 3.91 -15.55
CA VAL A 195 -5.68 3.13 -14.81
C VAL A 195 -6.16 3.83 -13.54
N LEU A 196 -5.39 4.82 -13.07
CA LEU A 196 -5.68 5.58 -11.86
C LEU A 196 -6.44 6.88 -12.12
N ASP A 197 -6.66 7.26 -13.39
CA ASP A 197 -7.42 8.42 -13.90
C ASP A 197 -8.09 9.30 -12.82
N ASP A 198 -9.38 9.08 -12.55
CA ASP A 198 -10.21 9.72 -11.52
C ASP A 198 -10.13 9.02 -10.14
N LEU A 199 -9.39 7.91 -10.04
CA LEU A 199 -9.34 7.09 -8.84
C LEU A 199 -8.30 7.60 -7.84
N ARG A 200 -8.74 7.85 -6.61
CA ARG A 200 -7.90 8.24 -5.49
C ARG A 200 -8.18 7.36 -4.27
N HIS A 201 -7.26 7.36 -3.31
CA HIS A 201 -7.54 6.78 -2.00
C HIS A 201 -8.72 7.52 -1.35
N ASP A 202 -9.57 6.78 -0.64
CA ASP A 202 -10.75 7.33 0.01
C ASP A 202 -10.35 8.41 1.05
N PRO A 203 -10.92 9.63 0.99
CA PRO A 203 -10.56 10.72 1.90
C PRO A 203 -10.95 10.44 3.36
N ARG A 204 -11.73 9.38 3.62
CA ARG A 204 -12.04 8.95 4.99
C ARG A 204 -10.83 8.34 5.69
N TYR A 205 -9.81 7.85 4.97
CA TYR A 205 -8.57 7.42 5.60
C TYR A 205 -7.81 8.62 6.16
N ARG A 206 -7.51 8.57 7.46
CA ARG A 206 -6.82 9.61 8.24
C ARG A 206 -5.69 8.97 9.02
N ASP A 207 -4.66 9.74 9.37
CA ASP A 207 -3.53 9.28 10.19
C ASP A 207 -2.88 8.00 9.61
N ALA A 208 -2.16 7.24 10.44
CA ALA A 208 -1.59 5.96 10.05
C ALA A 208 -2.70 4.92 9.89
N SER A 209 -3.11 4.67 8.64
CA SER A 209 -4.26 3.84 8.33
C SER A 209 -3.87 2.38 8.03
N ILE A 210 -4.90 1.52 8.04
CA ILE A 210 -4.80 0.16 7.55
C ILE A 210 -5.82 -0.01 6.43
N GLY A 211 -5.36 -0.50 5.29
CA GLY A 211 -6.20 -0.97 4.20
C GLY A 211 -6.49 0.04 3.11
N GLU A 212 -5.93 1.26 3.16
CA GLU A 212 -6.02 2.24 2.07
C GLU A 212 -5.38 1.73 0.76
N ASP A 213 -4.34 0.91 0.89
CA ASP A 213 -3.68 0.18 -0.19
C ASP A 213 -4.60 -0.90 -0.79
N ILE A 214 -5.28 -1.66 0.06
CA ILE A 214 -6.26 -2.69 -0.33
C ILE A 214 -7.48 -2.04 -0.99
N ASP A 215 -7.99 -0.94 -0.44
CA ASP A 215 -9.14 -0.21 -0.97
C ASP A 215 -8.89 0.28 -2.40
N LEU A 216 -7.72 0.88 -2.65
CA LEU A 216 -7.33 1.30 -3.99
C LEU A 216 -7.26 0.10 -4.95
N CYS A 217 -6.63 -1.00 -4.52
CA CYS A 217 -6.52 -2.21 -5.33
C CYS A 217 -7.88 -2.85 -5.65
N TRP A 218 -8.80 -2.90 -4.69
CA TRP A 218 -10.14 -3.44 -4.89
C TRP A 218 -10.99 -2.54 -5.78
N SER A 219 -10.84 -1.21 -5.65
CA SER A 219 -11.46 -0.24 -6.55
C SER A 219 -10.99 -0.44 -8.00
N LEU A 220 -9.69 -0.65 -8.22
CA LEU A 220 -9.13 -1.01 -9.52
C LEU A 220 -9.65 -2.37 -10.00
N GLY A 221 -9.68 -3.38 -9.14
CA GLY A 221 -10.19 -4.71 -9.47
C GLY A 221 -11.65 -4.69 -9.94
N ARG A 222 -12.50 -3.83 -9.36
CA ARG A 222 -13.88 -3.61 -9.82
C ARG A 222 -13.97 -2.99 -11.21
N ARG A 223 -12.94 -2.28 -11.65
CA ARG A 223 -12.78 -1.77 -13.03
C ARG A 223 -12.14 -2.80 -13.97
N GLY A 224 -11.97 -4.05 -13.54
CA GLY A 224 -11.36 -5.13 -14.32
C GLY A 224 -9.83 -5.12 -14.34
N ALA A 225 -9.19 -4.30 -13.49
CA ALA A 225 -7.74 -4.21 -13.44
C ALA A 225 -7.08 -5.51 -12.97
N ARG A 226 -5.97 -5.89 -13.62
CA ARG A 226 -5.15 -7.04 -13.23
C ARG A 226 -3.92 -6.58 -12.46
N LEU A 227 -3.75 -7.14 -11.26
CA LEU A 227 -2.67 -6.83 -10.35
C LEU A 227 -1.80 -8.08 -10.11
N ALA A 228 -0.49 -7.90 -9.98
CA ALA A 228 0.42 -9.01 -9.69
C ALA A 228 1.64 -8.57 -8.86
N ILE A 229 2.23 -9.52 -8.13
CA ILE A 229 3.55 -9.37 -7.54
C ILE A 229 4.60 -9.83 -8.57
N ALA A 230 5.55 -8.95 -8.88
CA ALA A 230 6.75 -9.26 -9.66
C ALA A 230 7.83 -9.84 -8.73
N THR A 231 8.12 -11.13 -8.85
CA THR A 231 8.92 -11.87 -7.84
C THR A 231 10.42 -11.62 -7.91
N ASP A 232 10.91 -11.04 -9.01
CA ASP A 232 12.29 -10.62 -9.21
C ASP A 232 12.50 -9.12 -8.93
N ALA A 233 11.45 -8.33 -8.80
CA ALA A 233 11.51 -6.99 -8.21
C ALA A 233 11.45 -7.11 -6.68
N ARG A 234 12.55 -6.81 -5.98
CA ARG A 234 12.71 -7.13 -4.56
C ARG A 234 12.89 -5.89 -3.70
N ILE A 235 12.20 -5.87 -2.55
CA ILE A 235 12.36 -4.81 -1.56
C ILE A 235 12.58 -5.38 -0.16
N VAL A 236 13.15 -4.56 0.70
CA VAL A 236 13.13 -4.73 2.16
C VAL A 236 12.21 -3.67 2.74
N HIS A 237 11.25 -4.08 3.55
CA HIS A 237 10.32 -3.17 4.23
C HIS A 237 10.60 -3.21 5.73
N ASN A 238 11.23 -2.15 6.25
CA ASN A 238 11.75 -2.11 7.62
C ASN A 238 10.66 -1.93 8.68
N ARG A 239 9.43 -1.57 8.28
CA ARG A 239 8.27 -1.38 9.16
C ARG A 239 8.61 -0.43 10.32
N ALA A 240 8.85 0.83 9.99
CA ALA A 240 9.07 1.87 10.97
C ALA A 240 7.97 1.83 12.05
N PRO A 241 8.31 2.08 13.33
CA PRO A 241 7.34 1.99 14.43
C PRO A 241 6.11 2.85 14.15
N ARG A 242 4.92 2.22 14.15
CA ARG A 242 3.64 2.91 14.01
C ARG A 242 2.97 3.01 15.39
N PRO A 243 2.37 4.16 15.75
CA PRO A 243 1.59 4.29 16.98
C PRO A 243 0.22 3.60 16.82
N SER A 244 0.20 2.26 16.75
CA SER A 244 -1.06 1.51 16.79
C SER A 244 -1.40 1.15 18.23
N VAL A 245 -2.29 1.92 18.85
CA VAL A 245 -2.70 1.71 20.25
C VAL A 245 -3.65 0.51 20.39
N ARG A 246 -4.34 0.10 19.31
CA ARG A 246 -5.39 -0.94 19.31
C ARG A 246 -5.42 -1.76 18.01
N PRO A 247 -4.59 -2.81 17.89
CA PRO A 247 -4.42 -3.54 16.63
C PRO A 247 -5.66 -4.35 16.21
N GLU A 248 -6.43 -4.88 17.15
CA GLU A 248 -7.70 -5.59 16.85
C GLU A 248 -8.78 -4.62 16.38
N GLN A 249 -8.91 -3.45 17.02
CA GLN A 249 -9.80 -2.39 16.55
C GLN A 249 -9.49 -2.04 15.11
N ALA A 250 -8.20 -1.85 14.81
CA ALA A 250 -7.78 -1.42 13.51
C ALA A 250 -8.06 -2.45 12.40
N GLN A 251 -7.86 -3.74 12.70
CA GLN A 251 -8.22 -4.82 11.77
C GLN A 251 -9.73 -4.88 11.51
N ILE A 252 -10.57 -4.84 12.56
CA ILE A 252 -12.03 -4.88 12.40
C ILE A 252 -12.52 -3.65 11.63
N ALA A 253 -12.01 -2.46 11.95
CA ALA A 253 -12.41 -1.22 11.27
C ALA A 253 -12.01 -1.24 9.78
N ALA A 254 -10.76 -1.61 9.46
CA ALA A 254 -10.28 -1.66 8.09
C ALA A 254 -11.03 -2.69 7.23
N TRP A 255 -11.13 -3.94 7.70
CA TRP A 255 -11.79 -4.99 6.94
C TRP A 255 -13.31 -4.83 6.90
N GLY A 256 -13.91 -4.26 7.96
CA GLY A 256 -15.31 -3.87 7.96
C GLY A 256 -15.61 -2.79 6.92
N PHE A 257 -14.77 -1.76 6.84
CA PHE A 257 -14.88 -0.71 5.83
C PHE A 257 -14.75 -1.27 4.40
N LEU A 258 -13.74 -2.09 4.14
CA LEU A 258 -13.54 -2.75 2.84
C LEU A 258 -14.72 -3.65 2.48
N TYR A 259 -15.26 -4.39 3.46
CA TYR A 259 -16.47 -5.17 3.27
C TYR A 259 -17.65 -4.29 2.90
N GLU A 260 -17.89 -3.20 3.62
CA GLU A 260 -19.01 -2.28 3.37
C GLU A 260 -18.92 -1.65 1.97
N LYS A 261 -17.72 -1.16 1.59
CA LYS A 261 -17.49 -0.48 0.33
C LYS A 261 -17.52 -1.40 -0.89
N HIS A 262 -16.94 -2.60 -0.80
CA HIS A 262 -16.65 -3.40 -2.00
C HIS A 262 -17.44 -4.68 -2.15
N LEU A 263 -17.83 -5.31 -1.04
CA LEU A 263 -18.36 -6.68 -1.09
C LEU A 263 -19.89 -6.67 -1.22
N PRO A 264 -20.47 -7.55 -2.07
CA PRO A 264 -21.91 -7.70 -2.14
C PRO A 264 -22.41 -8.22 -0.79
N LYS A 265 -23.58 -7.77 -0.33
CA LYS A 265 -24.11 -8.06 1.02
C LYS A 265 -24.89 -9.38 1.09
N THR A 266 -24.37 -10.41 0.44
CA THR A 266 -24.94 -11.78 0.42
C THR A 266 -24.80 -12.48 1.77
N LEU A 267 -25.51 -13.59 1.97
CA LEU A 267 -25.33 -14.43 3.17
C LEU A 267 -23.89 -14.97 3.30
N ALA A 268 -23.27 -15.39 2.20
CA ALA A 268 -21.92 -15.92 2.21
C ALA A 268 -20.87 -14.90 2.66
N THR A 269 -20.96 -13.66 2.15
CA THR A 269 -20.03 -12.58 2.52
C THR A 269 -20.29 -12.06 3.94
N ARG A 270 -21.55 -12.00 4.39
CA ARG A 270 -21.90 -11.72 5.79
C ARG A 270 -21.33 -12.77 6.74
N ALA A 271 -21.49 -14.05 6.40
CA ALA A 271 -20.94 -15.16 7.18
C ALA A 271 -19.40 -15.12 7.21
N ALA A 272 -18.76 -14.82 6.08
CA ALA A 272 -17.30 -14.67 6.03
C ALA A 272 -16.78 -13.51 6.91
N LEU A 273 -17.47 -12.36 6.92
CA LEU A 273 -17.12 -11.24 7.81
C LEU A 273 -17.30 -11.64 9.28
N ALA A 274 -18.43 -12.23 9.63
CA ALA A 274 -18.70 -12.69 11.00
C ALA A 274 -17.63 -13.71 11.45
N TRP A 275 -17.25 -14.64 10.57
CA TRP A 275 -16.22 -15.64 10.85
C TRP A 275 -14.82 -15.02 11.02
N TYR A 276 -14.47 -14.03 10.18
CA TYR A 276 -13.24 -13.26 10.32
C TYR A 276 -13.17 -12.53 11.67
N ILE A 277 -14.25 -11.83 12.06
CA ILE A 277 -14.35 -11.14 13.34
C ILE A 277 -14.24 -12.13 14.50
N THR A 278 -14.90 -13.30 14.43
CA THR A 278 -14.74 -14.37 15.42
C THR A 278 -13.27 -14.77 15.58
N GLY A 279 -12.53 -14.91 14.48
CA GLY A 279 -11.09 -15.17 14.52
C GLY A 279 -10.30 -14.12 15.30
N ILE A 280 -10.63 -12.83 15.13
CA ILE A 280 -10.02 -11.74 15.90
C ILE A 280 -10.31 -11.90 17.39
N PHE A 281 -11.57 -12.19 17.77
CA PHE A 281 -11.94 -12.40 19.17
C PHE A 281 -11.27 -13.63 19.79
N VAL A 282 -11.08 -14.71 19.03
CA VAL A 282 -10.32 -15.89 19.48
C VAL A 282 -8.87 -15.50 19.75
N SER A 283 -8.22 -14.79 18.84
CA SER A 283 -6.85 -14.33 19.03
C SER A 283 -6.73 -13.37 20.23
N ALA A 284 -7.64 -12.41 20.34
CA ALA A 284 -7.69 -11.45 21.44
C ALA A 284 -7.87 -12.16 22.79
N SER A 285 -8.76 -13.16 22.86
CA SER A 285 -8.97 -13.97 24.08
C SER A 285 -7.70 -14.70 24.49
N LEU A 286 -7.01 -15.34 23.54
CA LEU A 286 -5.73 -16.02 23.80
C LEU A 286 -4.65 -15.06 24.28
N CYS A 287 -4.53 -13.88 23.68
CA CYS A 287 -3.59 -12.84 24.12
C CYS A 287 -3.95 -12.30 25.51
N THR A 288 -5.24 -12.13 25.80
CA THR A 288 -5.72 -11.72 27.13
C THR A 288 -5.38 -12.74 28.20
N ILE A 289 -5.60 -14.04 27.95
CA ILE A 289 -5.28 -15.11 28.89
C ILE A 289 -3.76 -15.17 29.13
N ARG A 290 -2.96 -15.15 28.07
CA ARG A 290 -1.49 -15.23 28.16
C ARG A 290 -0.88 -14.00 28.83
N GLY A 291 -1.35 -12.80 28.46
CA GLY A 291 -0.84 -11.53 28.96
C GLY A 291 -1.49 -11.07 30.26
N ARG A 292 -2.50 -11.79 30.77
CA ARG A 292 -3.32 -11.42 31.94
C ARG A 292 -3.81 -9.97 31.87
N ASN A 293 -4.20 -9.54 30.67
CA ASN A 293 -4.59 -8.16 30.37
C ASN A 293 -5.81 -8.14 29.45
N LEU A 294 -6.85 -7.39 29.81
CA LEU A 294 -8.08 -7.25 29.02
C LEU A 294 -7.93 -6.32 27.80
N ALA A 295 -6.77 -5.67 27.60
CA ALA A 295 -6.54 -4.73 26.51
C ALA A 295 -6.87 -5.30 25.11
N PRO A 296 -6.46 -6.52 24.72
CA PRO A 296 -6.81 -7.11 23.42
C PRO A 296 -8.33 -7.26 23.22
N LEU A 297 -9.06 -7.74 24.23
CA LEU A 297 -10.53 -7.85 24.16
C LEU A 297 -11.21 -6.48 24.09
N ARG A 298 -10.74 -5.50 24.87
CA ARG A 298 -11.25 -4.12 24.82
C ARG A 298 -11.00 -3.49 23.45
N SER A 299 -9.85 -3.77 22.83
CA SER A 299 -9.49 -3.37 21.48
C SER A 299 -10.43 -4.01 20.44
N ALA A 300 -10.69 -5.32 20.53
CA ALA A 300 -11.64 -6.00 19.63
C ALA A 300 -13.08 -5.46 19.76
N LEU A 301 -13.55 -5.22 20.99
CA LEU A 301 -14.85 -4.60 21.25
C LEU A 301 -14.93 -3.17 20.69
N ALA A 302 -13.86 -2.38 20.79
CA ALA A 302 -13.79 -1.06 20.18
C ALA A 302 -13.91 -1.14 18.63
N GLY A 303 -13.34 -2.18 18.02
CA GLY A 303 -13.52 -2.48 16.59
C GLY A 303 -14.97 -2.70 16.19
N LEU A 304 -15.71 -3.51 16.95
CA LEU A 304 -17.15 -3.72 16.70
C LEU A 304 -17.96 -2.44 16.86
N ARG A 305 -17.64 -1.61 17.86
CA ARG A 305 -18.30 -0.31 18.04
C ARG A 305 -18.01 0.61 16.86
N ALA A 306 -16.77 0.68 16.40
CA ALA A 306 -16.40 1.47 15.23
C ALA A 306 -17.21 1.04 14.00
N LEU A 307 -17.33 -0.26 13.73
CA LEU A 307 -18.12 -0.75 12.60
C LEU A 307 -19.61 -0.40 12.70
N ARG A 308 -20.22 -0.51 13.89
CA ARG A 308 -21.65 -0.20 14.11
C ARG A 308 -21.97 1.29 14.08
N SER A 309 -20.97 2.13 14.33
CA SER A 309 -21.11 3.59 14.46
C SER A 309 -20.59 4.33 13.23
N ASP A 310 -20.60 3.66 12.07
CA ASP A 310 -20.06 4.17 10.80
C ASP A 310 -18.67 4.79 10.99
N HIS A 311 -17.78 4.05 11.64
CA HIS A 311 -16.38 4.43 11.89
C HIS A 311 -16.14 5.72 12.70
N THR A 312 -17.16 6.35 13.30
CA THR A 312 -16.98 7.54 14.18
C THR A 312 -15.98 7.31 15.33
N HIS A 313 -15.83 6.07 15.80
CA HIS A 313 -14.89 5.70 16.86
C HIS A 313 -13.59 5.05 16.34
N SER A 314 -13.35 5.05 15.03
CA SER A 314 -12.09 4.56 14.44
C SER A 314 -10.97 5.57 14.68
N SER A 315 -9.74 5.06 14.84
CA SER A 315 -8.56 5.91 15.01
C SER A 315 -7.96 6.42 13.69
N PHE A 316 -8.43 5.93 12.53
CA PHE A 316 -7.88 6.26 11.20
C PHE A 316 -8.93 6.28 10.08
N LEU A 317 -10.23 6.13 10.41
CA LEU A 317 -11.31 6.20 9.43
C LEU A 317 -12.35 7.22 9.88
N ALA A 318 -12.73 8.12 8.99
CA ALA A 318 -13.82 9.05 9.16
C ALA A 318 -15.18 8.40 8.91
N PRO A 319 -16.25 8.90 9.55
CA PRO A 319 -17.61 8.53 9.20
C PRO A 319 -18.02 9.06 7.83
N THR A 320 -19.08 8.49 7.28
CA THR A 320 -19.71 8.97 6.05
C THR A 320 -20.44 10.28 6.35
N GLU A 321 -20.30 11.30 5.48
CA GLU A 321 -20.84 12.65 5.71
C GLU A 321 -22.38 12.73 5.83
N HIS A 322 -23.10 11.62 5.70
CA HIS A 322 -24.57 11.55 5.78
C HIS A 322 -25.14 11.46 7.21
N SER A 323 -24.30 11.47 8.26
CA SER A 323 -24.77 11.31 9.66
C SER A 323 -25.06 12.64 10.39
N SER A 324 -24.75 13.81 9.81
CA SER A 324 -25.02 15.11 10.44
C SER A 324 -26.40 15.70 10.13
N ALA A 325 -27.19 15.08 9.25
CA ALA A 325 -28.50 15.61 8.81
C ALA A 325 -29.72 14.96 9.51
N ARG A 326 -29.53 14.15 10.57
CA ARG A 326 -30.65 13.50 11.29
C ARG A 326 -30.80 13.91 12.75
N THR A 327 -30.15 14.98 13.17
CA THR A 327 -30.39 15.62 14.46
C THR A 327 -30.38 17.14 14.27
N SER A 328 -31.50 17.65 13.76
CA SER A 328 -31.91 19.05 13.86
C SER A 328 -33.40 19.08 14.13
#